data_AF-A0A959M438-F1
#
_entry.id   AF-A0A959M438-F1
#
_cell.length_a   1.000
_cell.length_b   1.000
_cell.length_c   1.000
_cell.angle_alpha   90.00
_cell.angle_beta   90.00
_cell.angle_gamma   90.00
#
_symmetry.space_group_name_H-M   'P 1'
#
loop_
_entity.id
_entity.type
_entity.pdbx_description
1 polymer ?
#
loop_
_entity_poly.entity_id
_entity_poly.type
_entity_poly.pdbx_seq_one_letter_code
_entity_poly.pdbx_strand_id
1 'polypeptide(L)'
;MIFPFGLFLFSACSEPADLGGCLFPESLENYQLVWSDDFDGAEIDESKWSFVLGDGCDISPDLCGWGNNELEYYTARPENAFISNGNLIIRARKENPLYLGIYQYTSARLVTKDKGDWKYGRMDVRAKLPIGQGIWPAIWMLPTDTVYGAWPKSGEIDIMENVGSEPQRVFGTIHYGHDYWRYNSQGLDLESGTFHDDFHVFTVLWNENCIQFQMDGINIGEPNTRTTTLPTTFPFDQYFHMLLNVAVGGNLPGNPDGSTSFPQVMQVDYVRVYQEK
;
A
#
# COMPACT_ATOMS: atom_id res chain seq x y z
N MET A 1 1.34 36.88 -69.65
CA MET A 1 2.24 36.54 -68.54
C MET A 1 1.36 36.44 -67.31
N ILE A 2 0.93 35.23 -66.94
CA ILE A 2 -0.05 34.97 -65.88
C ILE A 2 0.68 34.14 -64.82
N PHE A 3 0.81 34.66 -63.61
CA PHE A 3 1.30 33.92 -62.44
C PHE A 3 0.09 33.34 -61.70
N PRO A 4 0.04 32.03 -61.39
CA PRO A 4 -0.97 31.49 -60.50
C PRO A 4 -0.55 31.69 -59.05
N PHE A 5 -1.44 32.27 -58.25
CA PHE A 5 -1.34 32.29 -56.79
C PHE A 5 -1.64 30.89 -56.26
N GLY A 6 -0.66 30.26 -55.62
CA GLY A 6 -0.85 29.02 -54.87
C GLY A 6 -1.52 29.31 -53.53
N LEU A 7 -2.70 28.72 -53.32
CA LEU A 7 -3.40 28.73 -52.03
C LEU A 7 -2.79 27.63 -51.15
N PHE A 8 -1.93 27.99 -50.20
CA PHE A 8 -1.47 27.06 -49.16
C PHE A 8 -2.55 26.93 -48.09
N LEU A 9 -3.26 25.80 -48.11
CA LEU A 9 -4.07 25.34 -46.99
C LEU A 9 -3.12 24.85 -45.89
N PHE A 10 -2.90 25.66 -44.86
CA PHE A 10 -2.32 25.19 -43.62
C PHE A 10 -3.39 24.35 -42.90
N SER A 11 -3.33 23.03 -43.11
CA SER A 11 -3.96 22.08 -42.19
C SER A 11 -3.18 22.16 -40.88
N ALA A 12 -3.71 22.89 -39.90
CA ALA A 12 -3.24 22.75 -38.53
C ALA A 12 -3.58 21.33 -38.07
N CYS A 13 -2.63 20.42 -38.16
CA CYS A 13 -2.65 19.25 -37.30
C CYS A 13 -2.53 19.78 -35.88
N SER A 14 -3.64 19.79 -35.14
CA SER A 14 -3.53 19.78 -33.68
C SER A 14 -2.76 18.50 -33.34
N GLU A 15 -1.53 18.66 -32.85
CA GLU A 15 -0.88 17.61 -32.08
C GLU A 15 -1.93 17.07 -31.08
N PRO A 16 -2.13 15.75 -30.95
CA PRO A 16 -2.92 15.23 -29.85
C PRO A 16 -2.35 15.85 -28.58
N ALA A 17 -3.19 16.53 -27.80
CA ALA A 17 -2.77 17.06 -26.50
C ALA A 17 -2.03 15.93 -25.79
N ASP A 18 -0.78 16.18 -25.41
CA ASP A 18 0.02 15.24 -24.64
C ASP A 18 -0.87 14.77 -23.48
N LEU A 19 -1.32 13.51 -23.55
CA LEU A 19 -2.28 12.95 -22.62
C LEU A 19 -1.50 12.70 -21.34
N GLY A 20 -1.33 13.79 -20.59
CA GLY A 20 -0.33 13.94 -19.54
C GLY A 20 -0.37 12.77 -18.58
N GLY A 21 0.80 12.18 -18.36
CA GLY A 21 1.04 11.24 -17.28
C GLY A 21 0.79 11.87 -15.91
N CYS A 22 1.19 11.19 -14.84
CA CYS A 22 1.08 11.76 -13.51
C CYS A 22 1.95 13.01 -13.35
N LEU A 23 1.38 14.18 -13.62
CA LEU A 23 2.00 15.46 -13.33
C LEU A 23 1.80 15.79 -11.85
N PHE A 24 2.42 15.01 -10.96
CA PHE A 24 2.54 15.41 -9.57
C PHE A 24 3.62 16.48 -9.45
N PRO A 25 3.37 17.59 -8.72
CA PRO A 25 4.39 18.58 -8.49
C PRO A 25 5.55 17.95 -7.69
N GLU A 26 6.79 18.22 -8.11
CA GLU A 26 7.99 17.77 -7.39
C GLU A 26 8.06 18.36 -5.97
N SER A 27 7.34 19.45 -5.70
CA SER A 27 7.33 20.13 -4.41
C SER A 27 6.00 19.94 -3.66
N LEU A 28 6.12 19.84 -2.33
CA LEU A 28 4.98 19.87 -1.41
C LEU A 28 4.39 21.29 -1.23
N GLU A 29 4.81 22.30 -2.02
CA GLU A 29 4.35 23.68 -1.82
C GLU A 29 2.83 23.83 -1.98
N ASN A 30 2.22 23.00 -2.83
CA ASN A 30 0.78 22.95 -3.03
C ASN A 30 0.06 21.97 -2.12
N TYR A 31 0.80 21.24 -1.27
CA TYR A 31 0.26 20.28 -0.32
C TYR A 31 0.27 20.84 1.10
N GLN A 32 -0.67 20.40 1.93
CA GLN A 32 -0.69 20.64 3.37
C GLN A 32 -0.84 19.32 4.12
N LEU A 33 -0.14 19.17 5.24
CA LEU A 33 -0.28 18.02 6.13
C LEU A 33 -1.67 18.08 6.77
N VAL A 34 -2.50 17.07 6.50
CA VAL A 34 -3.88 17.00 7.03
C VAL A 34 -4.02 15.96 8.15
N TRP A 35 -3.10 14.99 8.21
CA TRP A 35 -3.08 13.97 9.24
C TRP A 35 -1.68 13.38 9.39
N SER A 36 -1.27 13.04 10.61
CA SER A 36 -0.04 12.30 10.86
C SER A 36 -0.12 11.43 12.11
N ASP A 37 0.72 10.41 12.14
CA ASP A 37 1.13 9.72 13.34
C ASP A 37 2.64 9.52 13.32
N ASP A 38 3.34 10.19 14.23
CA ASP A 38 4.80 10.11 14.39
C ASP A 38 5.18 9.11 15.51
N PHE A 39 4.21 8.40 16.09
CA PHE A 39 4.42 7.33 17.07
C PHE A 39 5.29 7.70 18.29
N ASP A 40 5.29 8.97 18.68
CA ASP A 40 6.02 9.49 19.85
C ASP A 40 5.34 9.16 21.21
N GLY A 41 4.11 8.65 21.17
CA GLY A 41 3.34 8.28 22.35
C GLY A 41 3.88 7.04 23.08
N ALA A 42 3.36 6.77 24.28
CA ALA A 42 3.68 5.52 25.00
C ALA A 42 2.92 4.30 24.46
N GLU A 43 1.76 4.54 23.84
CA GLU A 43 0.83 3.53 23.36
C GLU A 43 0.35 3.89 21.96
N ILE A 44 -0.21 2.91 21.25
CA ILE A 44 -0.81 3.13 19.93
C ILE A 44 -2.06 3.97 20.11
N ASP A 45 -2.17 5.06 19.35
CA ASP A 45 -3.32 5.96 19.43
C ASP A 45 -4.57 5.30 18.82
N GLU A 46 -5.43 4.74 19.68
CA GLU A 46 -6.67 4.10 19.25
C GLU A 46 -7.70 5.09 18.70
N SER A 47 -7.51 6.41 18.82
CA SER A 47 -8.33 7.37 18.07
C SER A 47 -7.98 7.41 16.58
N LYS A 48 -6.78 6.91 16.22
CA LYS A 48 -6.26 6.85 14.85
C LYS A 48 -6.28 5.44 14.25
N TRP A 49 -6.03 4.42 15.09
CA TRP A 49 -5.85 3.04 14.64
C TRP A 49 -6.82 2.07 15.29
N SER A 50 -7.28 1.08 14.53
CA SER A 50 -8.00 -0.10 15.00
C SER A 50 -7.20 -1.36 14.70
N PHE A 51 -7.27 -2.37 15.57
CA PHE A 51 -6.72 -3.68 15.28
C PHE A 51 -7.72 -4.55 14.51
N VAL A 52 -7.26 -5.19 13.44
CA VAL A 52 -7.99 -6.27 12.77
C VAL A 52 -7.50 -7.59 13.35
N LEU A 53 -8.43 -8.40 13.86
CA LEU A 53 -8.12 -9.61 14.63
C LEU A 53 -8.42 -10.87 13.82
N GLY A 54 -7.71 -11.94 14.15
CA GLY A 54 -7.96 -13.27 13.60
C GLY A 54 -7.27 -13.52 12.26
N ASP A 55 -7.87 -14.43 11.50
CA ASP A 55 -7.38 -14.93 10.21
C ASP A 55 -8.45 -14.75 9.10
N GLY A 56 -9.47 -13.93 9.39
CA GLY A 56 -10.49 -13.44 8.45
C GLY A 56 -11.67 -14.38 8.23
N CYS A 57 -11.62 -15.59 8.79
CA CYS A 57 -12.75 -16.52 8.75
C CYS A 57 -14.03 -15.93 9.35
N ASP A 58 -13.90 -15.10 10.39
CA ASP A 58 -15.04 -14.43 11.05
C ASP A 58 -15.70 -13.38 10.15
N ILE A 59 -15.00 -12.89 9.12
CA ILE A 59 -15.52 -11.92 8.14
C ILE A 59 -16.23 -12.67 7.01
N SER A 60 -15.56 -13.68 6.42
CA SER A 60 -16.11 -14.54 5.38
C SER A 60 -15.31 -15.84 5.30
N PRO A 61 -15.95 -17.00 5.01
CA PRO A 61 -15.23 -18.24 4.74
C PRO A 61 -14.18 -18.12 3.62
N ASP A 62 -14.44 -17.28 2.62
CA ASP A 62 -13.52 -17.05 1.49
C ASP A 62 -12.30 -16.20 1.89
N LEU A 63 -12.34 -15.58 3.08
CA LEU A 63 -11.25 -14.78 3.65
C LEU A 63 -10.51 -15.51 4.77
N CYS A 64 -10.75 -16.80 4.98
CA CYS A 64 -9.89 -17.61 5.85
C CYS A 64 -8.43 -17.61 5.32
N GLY A 65 -7.45 -17.41 6.19
CA GLY A 65 -6.06 -17.16 5.78
C GLY A 65 -5.94 -15.92 4.88
N TRP A 66 -6.85 -14.97 5.09
CA TRP A 66 -7.04 -13.70 4.38
C TRP A 66 -7.16 -13.78 2.86
N GLY A 67 -7.71 -14.90 2.37
CA GLY A 67 -7.90 -15.14 0.94
C GLY A 67 -6.60 -15.50 0.21
N ASN A 68 -5.48 -15.50 0.94
CA ASN A 68 -4.13 -15.69 0.40
C ASN A 68 -3.42 -16.91 1.00
N ASN A 69 -4.09 -17.73 1.80
CA ASN A 69 -3.48 -18.85 2.55
C ASN A 69 -2.39 -18.41 3.54
N GLU A 70 -2.56 -17.23 4.14
CA GLU A 70 -1.76 -16.71 5.25
C GLU A 70 -1.90 -17.61 6.50
N LEU A 71 -0.86 -17.67 7.36
CA LEU A 71 -0.76 -18.64 8.48
C LEU A 71 -0.81 -18.00 9.86
N GLU A 72 -0.69 -16.69 9.93
CA GLU A 72 -0.74 -15.92 11.16
C GLU A 72 -2.16 -15.73 11.66
N TYR A 73 -2.26 -15.57 12.98
CA TYR A 73 -3.43 -15.03 13.61
C TYR A 73 -3.12 -13.62 14.10
N TYR A 74 -3.86 -12.62 13.62
CA TYR A 74 -3.65 -11.24 14.01
C TYR A 74 -4.25 -10.95 15.38
N THR A 75 -3.51 -10.20 16.19
CA THR A 75 -3.91 -9.87 17.56
C THR A 75 -3.69 -8.39 17.86
N ALA A 76 -4.35 -7.90 18.93
CA ALA A 76 -4.09 -6.59 19.54
C ALA A 76 -3.10 -6.69 20.72
N ARG A 77 -2.32 -7.78 20.81
CA ARG A 77 -1.45 -8.01 21.96
C ARG A 77 -0.22 -7.09 21.91
N PRO A 78 0.25 -6.60 23.08
CA PRO A 78 1.46 -5.79 23.15
C PRO A 78 2.72 -6.54 22.69
N GLU A 79 2.67 -7.87 22.58
CA GLU A 79 3.80 -8.61 22.01
C GLU A 79 3.82 -8.60 20.47
N ASN A 80 2.70 -8.28 19.81
CA ASN A 80 2.60 -8.19 18.35
C ASN A 80 2.57 -6.74 17.84
N ALA A 81 2.00 -5.79 18.62
CA ALA A 81 2.02 -4.38 18.26
C ALA A 81 2.20 -3.48 19.48
N PHE A 82 3.17 -2.57 19.43
CA PHE A 82 3.47 -1.64 20.52
C PHE A 82 4.35 -0.49 20.01
N ILE A 83 4.42 0.60 20.78
CA ILE A 83 5.35 1.70 20.50
C ILE A 83 6.68 1.47 21.23
N SER A 84 7.79 1.69 20.55
CA SER A 84 9.12 1.62 21.14
C SER A 84 10.08 2.56 20.44
N ASN A 85 10.76 3.41 21.21
CA ASN A 85 11.74 4.38 20.72
C ASN A 85 11.19 5.27 19.57
N GLY A 86 9.97 5.79 19.71
CA GLY A 86 9.33 6.65 18.69
C GLY A 86 8.91 5.92 17.41
N ASN A 87 8.75 4.60 17.46
CA ASN A 87 8.33 3.80 16.32
C ASN A 87 7.16 2.89 16.69
N LEU A 88 6.20 2.74 15.80
CA LEU A 88 5.28 1.61 15.82
C LEU A 88 6.04 0.35 15.44
N ILE A 89 5.94 -0.67 16.29
CA ILE A 89 6.52 -1.99 16.06
C ILE A 89 5.40 -2.96 15.73
N ILE A 90 5.41 -3.53 14.53
CA ILE A 90 4.57 -4.69 14.16
C ILE A 90 5.46 -5.92 14.13
N ARG A 91 5.17 -6.89 14.99
CA ARG A 91 6.01 -8.05 15.25
C ARG A 91 5.28 -9.36 14.94
N ALA A 92 5.75 -10.03 13.89
CA ALA A 92 5.42 -11.42 13.61
C ALA A 92 6.22 -12.35 14.52
N ARG A 93 5.54 -13.30 15.16
CA ARG A 93 6.12 -14.25 16.11
C ARG A 93 5.75 -15.67 15.71
N LYS A 94 6.69 -16.59 15.89
CA LYS A 94 6.40 -18.03 15.90
C LYS A 94 6.03 -18.44 17.32
N GLU A 95 4.74 -18.61 17.57
CA GLU A 95 4.19 -19.03 18.86
C GLU A 95 2.86 -19.76 18.67
N ASN A 96 2.55 -20.67 19.58
CA ASN A 96 1.27 -21.38 19.62
C ASN A 96 0.60 -21.14 20.97
N PRO A 97 -0.03 -19.96 21.17
CA PRO A 97 -0.78 -19.73 22.38
C PRO A 97 -2.04 -20.60 22.39
N LEU A 98 -2.24 -21.36 23.47
CA LEU A 98 -3.31 -22.36 23.59
C LEU A 98 -4.71 -21.85 23.22
N TYR A 99 -4.99 -20.56 23.46
CA TYR A 99 -6.29 -19.94 23.17
C TYR A 99 -6.55 -19.70 21.68
N LEU A 100 -5.52 -19.76 20.82
CA LEU A 100 -5.65 -19.66 19.36
C LEU A 100 -5.74 -21.03 18.68
N GLY A 101 -5.62 -22.14 19.43
CA GLY A 101 -5.80 -23.48 18.89
C GLY A 101 -4.66 -23.92 17.95
N ILE A 102 -4.87 -23.84 16.64
CA ILE A 102 -3.97 -24.45 15.64
C ILE A 102 -2.89 -23.51 15.10
N TYR A 103 -3.01 -22.20 15.31
CA TYR A 103 -2.08 -21.24 14.72
C TYR A 103 -0.70 -21.34 15.38
N GLN A 104 0.33 -21.26 14.53
CA GLN A 104 1.73 -21.30 14.95
C GLN A 104 2.44 -19.96 14.80
N TYR A 105 1.71 -18.96 14.30
CA TYR A 105 2.21 -17.61 14.08
C TYR A 105 1.20 -16.59 14.57
N THR A 106 1.70 -15.50 15.15
CA THR A 106 0.89 -14.32 15.50
C THR A 106 1.53 -13.07 14.92
N SER A 107 0.70 -12.09 14.59
CA SER A 107 1.15 -10.78 14.10
C SER A 107 0.14 -9.69 14.46
N ALA A 108 0.28 -8.49 13.88
CA ALA A 108 -0.69 -7.41 14.01
C ALA A 108 -1.01 -6.74 12.66
N ARG A 109 -2.28 -6.37 12.49
CA ARG A 109 -2.80 -5.57 11.37
C ARG A 109 -3.55 -4.40 11.96
N LEU A 110 -3.09 -3.20 11.63
CA LEU A 110 -3.69 -1.95 12.06
C LEU A 110 -4.36 -1.28 10.87
N VAL A 111 -5.51 -0.64 11.10
CA VAL A 111 -6.25 0.09 10.07
C VAL A 111 -6.72 1.45 10.57
N THR A 112 -6.78 2.45 9.68
CA THR A 112 -7.33 3.78 9.99
C THR A 112 -8.82 3.90 9.68
N LYS A 113 -9.50 2.80 9.33
CA LYS A 113 -10.90 2.81 8.88
C LYS A 113 -11.79 3.54 9.88
N ASP A 114 -12.57 4.51 9.38
CA ASP A 114 -13.49 5.38 10.14
C ASP A 114 -12.79 6.28 11.19
N LYS A 115 -11.45 6.36 11.15
CA LYS A 115 -10.57 7.18 12.01
C LYS A 115 -9.67 8.12 11.20
N GLY A 116 -9.47 7.79 9.93
CA GLY A 116 -8.77 8.55 8.91
C GLY A 116 -8.99 7.87 7.57
N ASP A 117 -9.79 8.49 6.73
CA ASP A 117 -10.11 8.01 5.38
C ASP A 117 -9.88 9.16 4.40
N TRP A 118 -9.13 8.90 3.33
CA TRP A 118 -8.73 9.93 2.38
C TRP A 118 -9.12 9.56 0.98
N LYS A 119 -9.55 10.56 0.23
CA LYS A 119 -9.66 10.50 -1.22
C LYS A 119 -8.64 11.46 -1.78
N TYR A 120 -7.70 10.94 -2.56
CA TYR A 120 -6.58 11.68 -3.13
C TYR A 120 -5.62 12.24 -2.06
N GLY A 121 -4.43 12.61 -2.52
CA GLY A 121 -3.37 13.19 -1.72
C GLY A 121 -2.04 12.50 -1.94
N ARG A 122 -1.12 12.83 -1.03
CA ARG A 122 0.16 12.16 -0.87
C ARG A 122 0.16 11.46 0.47
N MET A 123 0.49 10.18 0.50
CA MET A 123 0.65 9.42 1.74
C MET A 123 2.09 8.91 1.81
N ASP A 124 2.80 9.33 2.84
CA ASP A 124 4.18 8.93 3.11
C ASP A 124 4.23 8.06 4.35
N VAL A 125 4.85 6.88 4.24
CA VAL A 125 5.10 5.99 5.36
C VAL A 125 6.59 5.70 5.42
N ARG A 126 7.24 6.09 6.53
CA ARG A 126 8.64 5.79 6.75
C ARG A 126 8.77 4.53 7.58
N ALA A 127 9.31 3.47 6.98
CA ALA A 127 9.39 2.17 7.63
C ALA A 127 10.68 1.41 7.31
N LYS A 128 11.04 0.49 8.20
CA LYS A 128 12.08 -0.52 8.02
C LYS A 128 11.45 -1.91 8.10
N LEU A 129 11.78 -2.76 7.13
CA LEU A 129 11.03 -3.98 6.88
C LEU A 129 11.65 -5.22 7.55
N PRO A 130 10.85 -6.26 7.84
CA PRO A 130 11.35 -7.56 8.21
C PRO A 130 11.99 -8.30 7.01
N ILE A 131 12.65 -9.42 7.30
CA ILE A 131 13.29 -10.29 6.29
C ILE A 131 13.04 -11.76 6.61
N GLY A 132 13.03 -12.60 5.58
CA GLY A 132 13.03 -14.04 5.70
C GLY A 132 11.91 -14.70 4.89
N GLN A 133 12.14 -15.97 4.57
CA GLN A 133 11.20 -16.78 3.81
C GLN A 133 9.80 -16.80 4.45
N GLY A 134 8.78 -16.51 3.66
CA GLY A 134 7.40 -16.48 4.10
C GLY A 134 7.00 -15.29 4.97
N ILE A 135 7.80 -14.23 5.03
CA ILE A 135 7.39 -12.97 5.67
C ILE A 135 6.89 -11.99 4.61
N TRP A 136 5.78 -11.30 4.89
CA TRP A 136 5.15 -10.39 3.93
C TRP A 136 4.64 -9.12 4.64
N PRO A 137 5.50 -8.11 4.81
CA PRO A 137 5.06 -6.79 5.27
C PRO A 137 4.30 -6.05 4.17
N ALA A 138 3.25 -5.32 4.56
CA ALA A 138 2.47 -4.50 3.64
C ALA A 138 2.08 -3.16 4.28
N ILE A 139 2.14 -2.12 3.45
CA ILE A 139 1.61 -0.77 3.67
C ILE A 139 0.67 -0.50 2.51
N TRP A 140 -0.63 -0.42 2.79
CA TRP A 140 -1.63 -0.50 1.74
C TRP A 140 -2.92 0.20 2.15
N MET A 141 -3.86 0.27 1.23
CA MET A 141 -5.11 0.98 1.39
C MET A 141 -6.28 0.19 0.79
N LEU A 142 -7.40 0.20 1.51
CA LEU A 142 -8.67 -0.34 1.03
C LEU A 142 -9.75 0.74 1.04
N PRO A 143 -10.76 0.64 0.17
CA PRO A 143 -11.88 1.56 0.18
C PRO A 143 -12.64 1.42 1.50
N THR A 144 -13.01 2.56 2.11
CA THR A 144 -13.80 2.59 3.33
C THR A 144 -15.22 2.06 3.06
N ASP A 145 -15.77 2.44 1.91
CA ASP A 145 -17.05 1.98 1.38
C ASP A 145 -16.88 1.17 0.09
N THR A 146 -17.60 0.06 -0.03
CA THR A 146 -17.59 -0.77 -1.24
C THR A 146 -18.57 -0.27 -2.30
N VAL A 147 -18.42 0.98 -2.75
CA VAL A 147 -19.35 1.68 -3.67
C VAL A 147 -19.57 0.91 -4.98
N TYR A 148 -18.52 0.27 -5.48
CA TYR A 148 -18.55 -0.50 -6.74
C TYR A 148 -18.76 -2.01 -6.52
N GLY A 149 -18.99 -2.43 -5.27
CA GLY A 149 -19.13 -3.81 -4.84
C GLY A 149 -17.88 -4.34 -4.12
N ALA A 150 -17.95 -5.58 -3.67
CA ALA A 150 -16.85 -6.25 -2.95
C ALA A 150 -15.56 -6.29 -3.79
N TRP A 151 -14.43 -6.52 -3.11
CA TRP A 151 -13.12 -6.67 -3.73
C TRP A 151 -13.15 -7.64 -4.94
N PRO A 152 -12.46 -7.33 -6.06
CA PRO A 152 -11.59 -6.17 -6.28
C PRO A 152 -12.32 -4.96 -6.86
N LYS A 153 -13.66 -4.96 -6.94
CA LYS A 153 -14.42 -3.97 -7.70
C LYS A 153 -14.26 -2.55 -7.19
N SER A 154 -14.14 -2.37 -5.88
CA SER A 154 -13.95 -1.06 -5.24
C SER A 154 -12.48 -0.65 -5.09
N GLY A 155 -11.54 -1.48 -5.55
CA GLY A 155 -10.12 -1.16 -5.58
C GLY A 155 -9.32 -1.57 -4.34
N GLU A 156 -8.00 -1.55 -4.50
CA GLU A 156 -6.96 -1.70 -3.48
C GLU A 156 -5.72 -0.96 -3.98
N ILE A 157 -5.01 -0.25 -3.08
CA ILE A 157 -3.77 0.46 -3.39
C ILE A 157 -2.70 -0.01 -2.41
N ASP A 158 -1.77 -0.82 -2.90
CA ASP A 158 -0.62 -1.30 -2.15
C ASP A 158 0.52 -0.32 -2.36
N ILE A 159 0.78 0.51 -1.36
CA ILE A 159 1.85 1.53 -1.41
C ILE A 159 3.21 0.83 -1.39
N MET A 160 3.33 -0.21 -0.57
CA MET A 160 4.50 -1.06 -0.48
C MET A 160 4.11 -2.45 -0.02
N GLU A 161 4.58 -3.43 -0.76
CA GLU A 161 4.71 -4.81 -0.34
C GLU A 161 6.15 -5.27 -0.54
N ASN A 162 6.59 -6.21 0.29
CA ASN A 162 7.85 -6.93 0.12
C ASN A 162 7.63 -8.43 0.32
N VAL A 163 8.34 -9.25 -0.46
CA VAL A 163 8.49 -10.68 -0.17
C VAL A 163 9.79 -10.83 0.62
N GLY A 164 9.71 -11.30 1.86
CA GLY A 164 10.85 -11.30 2.78
C GLY A 164 12.05 -12.14 2.34
N SER A 165 11.89 -13.08 1.40
CA SER A 165 13.01 -13.80 0.76
C SER A 165 13.69 -13.03 -0.38
N GLU A 166 13.10 -11.91 -0.81
CA GLU A 166 13.65 -10.91 -1.74
C GLU A 166 13.80 -9.54 -1.02
N PRO A 167 14.63 -9.46 0.03
CA PRO A 167 14.66 -8.31 0.94
C PRO A 167 15.18 -7.00 0.33
N GLN A 168 15.74 -7.05 -0.87
CA GLN A 168 16.19 -5.89 -1.65
C GLN A 168 15.09 -5.33 -2.57
N ARG A 169 13.92 -5.97 -2.63
CA ARG A 169 12.85 -5.64 -3.57
C ARG A 169 11.58 -5.18 -2.86
N VAL A 170 10.98 -4.11 -3.35
CA VAL A 170 9.59 -3.75 -3.01
C VAL A 170 8.77 -3.58 -4.28
N PHE A 171 7.46 -3.61 -4.11
CA PHE A 171 6.54 -3.28 -5.18
C PHE A 171 5.32 -2.56 -4.63
N GLY A 172 4.81 -1.62 -5.42
CA GLY A 172 3.51 -1.02 -5.24
C GLY A 172 2.55 -1.56 -6.29
N THR A 173 1.32 -1.86 -5.88
CA THR A 173 0.33 -2.51 -6.75
C THR A 173 -1.01 -1.81 -6.63
N ILE A 174 -1.78 -1.81 -7.70
CA ILE A 174 -3.21 -1.50 -7.64
C ILE A 174 -4.00 -2.74 -8.03
N HIS A 175 -5.04 -3.09 -7.28
CA HIS A 175 -5.98 -4.15 -7.65
C HIS A 175 -7.34 -3.54 -7.98
N TYR A 176 -7.96 -4.01 -9.05
CA TYR A 176 -9.24 -3.47 -9.52
C TYR A 176 -9.96 -4.45 -10.45
N GLY A 177 -11.16 -4.09 -10.88
CA GLY A 177 -11.87 -4.73 -11.99
C GLY A 177 -13.27 -5.17 -11.63
N HIS A 178 -14.23 -4.86 -12.51
CA HIS A 178 -15.64 -5.16 -12.28
C HIS A 178 -16.03 -6.61 -12.61
N ASP A 179 -15.66 -7.07 -13.81
CA ASP A 179 -16.06 -8.41 -14.30
C ASP A 179 -15.01 -9.48 -14.01
N TYR A 180 -13.74 -9.07 -13.90
CA TYR A 180 -12.62 -9.93 -13.58
C TYR A 180 -11.55 -9.13 -12.85
N TRP A 181 -10.78 -9.82 -12.00
CA TRP A 181 -9.67 -9.25 -11.28
C TRP A 181 -8.55 -8.83 -12.23
N ARG A 182 -8.06 -7.61 -12.04
CA ARG A 182 -6.89 -7.04 -12.70
C ARG A 182 -5.98 -6.43 -11.63
N TYR A 183 -4.70 -6.36 -11.96
CA TYR A 183 -3.73 -5.64 -11.15
C TYR A 183 -2.66 -5.03 -12.05
N ASN A 184 -1.98 -3.99 -11.55
CA ASN A 184 -0.77 -3.45 -12.17
C ASN A 184 0.25 -3.15 -11.05
N SER A 185 1.41 -3.78 -11.14
CA SER A 185 2.46 -3.72 -10.12
C SER A 185 3.71 -3.05 -10.69
N GLN A 186 4.32 -2.19 -9.88
CA GLN A 186 5.53 -1.45 -10.18
C GLN A 186 6.56 -1.76 -9.10
N GLY A 187 7.75 -2.22 -9.49
CA GLY A 187 8.75 -2.72 -8.55
C GLY A 187 10.06 -1.96 -8.62
N LEU A 188 10.76 -1.92 -7.50
CA LEU A 188 12.12 -1.41 -7.41
C LEU A 188 12.98 -2.38 -6.61
N ASP A 189 14.19 -2.62 -7.13
CA ASP A 189 15.27 -3.29 -6.42
C ASP A 189 16.31 -2.26 -5.97
N LEU A 190 16.78 -2.37 -4.73
CA LEU A 190 17.93 -1.61 -4.26
C LEU A 190 19.20 -2.07 -4.98
N GLU A 191 20.06 -1.12 -5.37
CA GLU A 191 21.37 -1.44 -5.96
C GLU A 191 22.32 -2.12 -4.97
N SER A 192 22.15 -1.84 -3.67
CA SER A 192 22.94 -2.43 -2.59
C SER A 192 22.17 -2.40 -1.27
N GLY A 193 22.42 -3.39 -0.40
CA GLY A 193 21.73 -3.51 0.88
C GLY A 193 20.30 -4.06 0.71
N THR A 194 19.49 -3.92 1.76
CA THR A 194 18.12 -4.41 1.84
C THR A 194 17.22 -3.43 2.58
N PHE A 195 15.91 -3.58 2.38
CA PHE A 195 14.89 -2.83 3.13
C PHE A 195 14.84 -3.18 4.63
N HIS A 196 15.60 -4.19 5.05
CA HIS A 196 15.78 -4.55 6.45
C HIS A 196 16.87 -3.72 7.15
N ASP A 197 17.81 -3.17 6.38
CA ASP A 197 18.99 -2.51 6.93
C ASP A 197 18.64 -1.13 7.50
N ASP A 198 17.85 -0.35 6.74
CA ASP A 198 17.54 1.04 7.04
C ASP A 198 16.05 1.38 6.84
N PHE A 199 15.66 2.55 7.36
CA PHE A 199 14.33 3.11 7.12
C PHE A 199 14.27 3.78 5.74
N HIS A 200 13.21 3.47 5.00
CA HIS A 200 12.90 4.06 3.71
C HIS A 200 11.53 4.74 3.76
N VAL A 201 11.30 5.72 2.89
CA VAL A 201 10.01 6.39 2.74
C VAL A 201 9.27 5.80 1.55
N PHE A 202 8.14 5.14 1.82
CA PHE A 202 7.23 4.63 0.82
C PHE A 202 6.08 5.62 0.61
N THR A 203 5.86 6.02 -0.63
CA THR A 203 4.92 7.08 -0.97
C THR A 203 3.94 6.63 -2.03
N VAL A 204 2.66 6.97 -1.83
CA VAL A 204 1.71 7.06 -2.94
C VAL A 204 1.30 8.50 -3.15
N LEU A 205 1.31 8.92 -4.41
CA LEU A 205 0.70 10.14 -4.91
C LEU A 205 -0.54 9.73 -5.69
N TRP A 206 -1.70 10.27 -5.32
CA TRP A 206 -2.97 9.84 -5.88
C TRP A 206 -3.88 11.05 -6.10
N ASN A 207 -4.41 11.19 -7.31
CA ASN A 207 -5.43 12.19 -7.64
C ASN A 207 -6.52 11.59 -8.53
N GLU A 208 -7.43 12.42 -9.00
CA GLU A 208 -8.55 12.01 -9.86
C GLU A 208 -8.14 11.42 -11.23
N ASN A 209 -6.88 11.60 -11.62
CA ASN A 209 -6.34 11.21 -12.91
C ASN A 209 -5.38 10.02 -12.81
N CYS A 210 -4.65 9.86 -11.71
CA CYS A 210 -3.68 8.78 -11.63
C CYS A 210 -3.19 8.48 -10.21
N ILE A 211 -2.44 7.38 -10.11
CA ILE A 211 -1.68 6.92 -8.95
C ILE A 211 -0.23 6.78 -9.39
N GLN A 212 0.70 7.28 -8.58
CA GLN A 212 2.12 7.11 -8.73
C GLN A 212 2.71 6.60 -7.41
N PHE A 213 3.61 5.63 -7.49
CA PHE A 213 4.38 5.18 -6.34
C PHE A 213 5.77 5.81 -6.34
N GLN A 214 6.26 6.19 -5.17
CA GLN A 214 7.65 6.58 -4.98
C GLN A 214 8.28 5.84 -3.81
N MET A 215 9.59 5.69 -3.89
CA MET A 215 10.42 5.22 -2.80
C MET A 215 11.59 6.18 -2.61
N ASP A 216 11.76 6.72 -1.41
CA ASP A 216 12.77 7.74 -1.09
C ASP A 216 12.75 8.93 -2.07
N GLY A 217 11.55 9.28 -2.54
CA GLY A 217 11.32 10.34 -3.55
C GLY A 217 11.58 9.92 -4.99
N ILE A 218 12.07 8.71 -5.25
CA ILE A 218 12.28 8.16 -6.60
C ILE A 218 10.96 7.59 -7.11
N ASN A 219 10.48 8.04 -8.27
CA ASN A 219 9.32 7.44 -8.94
C ASN A 219 9.64 6.00 -9.36
N ILE A 220 8.86 5.03 -8.86
CA ILE A 220 9.00 3.62 -9.21
C ILE A 220 7.97 3.16 -10.23
N GLY A 221 6.97 4.00 -10.54
CA GLY A 221 6.02 3.75 -11.62
C GLY A 221 4.66 4.40 -11.40
N GLU A 222 3.95 4.57 -12.51
CA GLU A 222 2.58 5.06 -12.59
C GLU A 222 1.69 3.90 -13.03
N PRO A 223 1.23 3.03 -12.11
CA PRO A 223 0.45 1.84 -12.45
C PRO A 223 -0.85 2.16 -13.20
N ASN A 224 -1.29 3.42 -13.19
CA ASN A 224 -2.37 3.89 -14.02
C ASN A 224 -2.18 5.37 -14.38
N THR A 225 -2.59 5.74 -15.59
CA THR A 225 -2.93 7.12 -15.96
C THR A 225 -4.33 7.06 -16.55
N ARG A 226 -5.26 7.91 -16.13
CA ARG A 226 -6.65 7.92 -16.60
C ARG A 226 -6.72 8.49 -18.01
N THR A 227 -6.07 7.82 -18.95
CA THR A 227 -6.06 8.23 -20.35
C THR A 227 -7.17 7.58 -21.15
N THR A 228 -7.83 6.50 -20.68
CA THR A 228 -9.04 5.92 -21.34
C THR A 228 -9.87 4.94 -20.48
N THR A 229 -9.62 4.77 -19.18
CA THR A 229 -10.37 3.81 -18.33
C THR A 229 -11.73 4.37 -17.90
N LEU A 230 -12.82 3.76 -18.38
CA LEU A 230 -14.19 4.04 -17.96
C LEU A 230 -14.32 3.92 -16.41
N PRO A 231 -15.26 4.63 -15.76
CA PRO A 231 -15.41 4.62 -14.30
C PRO A 231 -15.57 3.23 -13.66
N THR A 232 -15.94 2.19 -14.42
CA THR A 232 -16.04 0.82 -13.91
C THR A 232 -14.72 0.04 -13.87
N THR A 233 -13.63 0.58 -14.44
CA THR A 233 -12.30 -0.04 -14.43
C THR A 233 -11.26 0.75 -13.65
N PHE A 234 -11.64 1.88 -13.04
CA PHE A 234 -10.78 2.70 -12.20
C PHE A 234 -11.55 3.13 -10.94
N PRO A 235 -11.67 2.27 -9.92
CA PRO A 235 -12.48 2.54 -8.74
C PRO A 235 -11.77 3.42 -7.68
N PHE A 236 -10.69 4.10 -8.05
CA PHE A 236 -9.86 4.90 -7.15
C PHE A 236 -10.36 6.35 -7.07
N ASP A 237 -11.65 6.53 -6.86
CA ASP A 237 -12.33 7.83 -6.71
C ASP A 237 -13.22 7.91 -5.46
N GLN A 238 -13.03 6.98 -4.53
CA GLN A 238 -13.70 6.91 -3.23
C GLN A 238 -12.72 7.19 -2.08
N TYR A 239 -13.22 7.23 -0.85
CA TYR A 239 -12.37 7.30 0.34
C TYR A 239 -11.72 5.95 0.63
N PHE A 240 -10.43 5.97 0.95
CA PHE A 240 -9.63 4.82 1.31
C PHE A 240 -9.02 5.03 2.70
N HIS A 241 -8.97 3.96 3.49
CA HIS A 241 -8.23 3.92 4.76
C HIS A 241 -6.91 3.17 4.57
N MET A 242 -5.95 3.48 5.43
CA MET A 242 -4.65 2.84 5.44
C MET A 242 -4.64 1.57 6.30
N LEU A 243 -3.81 0.63 5.90
CA LEU A 243 -3.54 -0.63 6.59
C LEU A 243 -2.03 -0.85 6.70
N LEU A 244 -1.60 -1.35 7.86
CA LEU A 244 -0.22 -1.75 8.13
C LEU A 244 -0.25 -3.17 8.72
N ASN A 245 0.48 -4.11 8.13
CA ASN A 245 0.60 -5.46 8.68
C ASN A 245 1.91 -6.15 8.30
N VAL A 246 2.16 -7.26 8.98
CA VAL A 246 3.18 -8.25 8.59
C VAL A 246 2.52 -9.62 8.56
N ALA A 247 2.25 -10.13 7.37
CA ALA A 247 1.75 -11.49 7.18
C ALA A 247 2.86 -12.53 7.28
N VAL A 248 2.48 -13.78 7.56
CA VAL A 248 3.36 -14.94 7.65
C VAL A 248 2.78 -16.08 6.82
N GLY A 249 3.46 -16.46 5.76
CA GLY A 249 2.96 -17.42 4.80
C GLY A 249 2.08 -16.78 3.74
N GLY A 250 1.50 -17.62 2.89
CA GLY A 250 0.60 -17.21 1.83
C GLY A 250 1.10 -17.52 0.43
N ASN A 251 0.22 -17.27 -0.54
CA ASN A 251 0.41 -17.60 -1.95
C ASN A 251 1.62 -16.88 -2.56
N LEU A 252 1.82 -15.61 -2.18
CA LEU A 252 2.87 -14.77 -2.72
C LEU A 252 4.24 -15.03 -2.06
N PRO A 253 4.41 -14.91 -0.73
CA PRO A 253 5.72 -15.10 -0.12
C PRO A 253 6.11 -16.58 0.05
N GLY A 254 5.17 -17.51 -0.17
CA GLY A 254 5.29 -18.91 0.25
C GLY A 254 5.29 -19.03 1.78
N ASN A 255 5.40 -20.25 2.30
CA ASN A 255 5.43 -20.48 3.74
C ASN A 255 6.85 -20.37 4.32
N PRO A 256 7.01 -20.03 5.62
CA PRO A 256 8.29 -20.22 6.30
C PRO A 256 8.74 -21.68 6.23
N ASP A 257 9.99 -21.90 5.85
CA ASP A 257 10.56 -23.25 5.61
C ASP A 257 11.52 -23.73 6.72
N GLY A 258 11.65 -22.94 7.79
CA GLY A 258 12.56 -23.17 8.90
C GLY A 258 13.87 -22.38 8.83
N SER A 259 14.18 -21.73 7.70
CA SER A 259 15.31 -20.80 7.59
C SER A 259 15.02 -19.42 8.24
N THR A 260 13.75 -19.03 8.28
CA THR A 260 13.30 -17.76 8.86
C THR A 260 13.47 -17.74 10.37
N SER A 261 14.27 -16.80 10.85
CA SER A 261 14.43 -16.53 12.28
C SER A 261 13.29 -15.64 12.76
N PHE A 262 12.62 -16.04 13.85
CA PHE A 262 11.59 -15.24 14.51
C PHE A 262 12.09 -14.69 15.86
N PRO A 263 11.59 -13.53 16.33
CA PRO A 263 10.55 -12.71 15.70
C PRO A 263 11.04 -11.91 14.49
N GLN A 264 10.11 -11.51 13.64
CA GLN A 264 10.32 -10.58 12.53
C GLN A 264 9.53 -9.31 12.76
N VAL A 265 10.12 -8.16 12.41
CA VAL A 265 9.61 -6.85 12.81
C VAL A 265 9.58 -5.88 11.63
N MET A 266 8.43 -5.28 11.39
CA MET A 266 8.31 -4.01 10.68
C MET A 266 8.32 -2.87 11.70
N GLN A 267 9.18 -1.88 11.49
CA GLN A 267 9.24 -0.66 12.30
C GLN A 267 8.70 0.48 11.44
N VAL A 268 7.75 1.25 11.96
CA VAL A 268 7.19 2.42 11.27
C VAL A 268 7.49 3.65 12.12
N ASP A 269 8.26 4.56 11.55
CA ASP A 269 8.67 5.82 12.18
C ASP A 269 7.57 6.86 12.09
N TYR A 270 6.92 6.98 10.93
CA TYR A 270 5.74 7.82 10.80
C TYR A 270 4.81 7.37 9.67
N VAL A 271 3.57 7.82 9.76
CA VAL A 271 2.61 7.88 8.65
C VAL A 271 2.15 9.33 8.52
N ARG A 272 2.21 9.89 7.31
CA ARG A 272 1.81 11.28 7.03
C ARG A 272 0.95 11.35 5.80
N VAL A 273 -0.15 12.10 5.89
CA VAL A 273 -1.08 12.32 4.79
C VAL A 273 -1.16 13.81 4.49
N TYR A 274 -0.94 14.13 3.23
CA TYR A 274 -1.02 15.48 2.69
C TYR A 274 -2.10 15.56 1.63
N GLN A 275 -2.79 16.69 1.55
CA GLN A 275 -3.74 16.98 0.47
C GLN A 275 -3.41 18.33 -0.15
N GLU A 276 -3.85 18.54 -1.39
CA GLU A 276 -3.72 19.84 -2.05
C GLU A 276 -4.46 20.93 -1.25
N LYS A 277 -3.92 22.15 -1.29
CA LYS A 277 -4.44 23.33 -0.58
C LYS A 277 -5.72 23.90 -1.20
#